data_AF-A0A523U079-F1
#
_entry.id   AF-A0A523U079-F1
#
_cell.length_a   1.000
_cell.length_b   1.000
_cell.length_c   1.000
_cell.angle_alpha   90.00
_cell.angle_beta   90.00
_cell.angle_gamma   90.00
#
_symmetry.space_group_name_H-M   'P 1'
#
loop_
_entity.id
_entity.type
_entity.pdbx_description
1 polymer ?
#
loop_
_entity_poly.entity_id
_entity_poly.type
_entity_poly.pdbx_seq_one_letter_code
_entity_poly.pdbx_strand_id
1 'polypeptide(L)'
;MSEKKTRPEIDLKRILASAKRLGVEMDEEKALQWLTAIIAAKTSSDVVVDSRTGIFGHTVSMLDFSPEELEYFRGIGKLVEFEDQPGIVETALALSGSAAQSKIQTFPGDSDYFERVNIKTDTREQACAILADLIRDKALATSSGPTYQLIEVKFGEYTFDTVRDGNLHRAGTPISWRVEEIEAKAFNAQTPDGAAVTIGWDEVAQHQGWCKLDWVIADPLRGQLSNASNMLDVTWEAPDGAITPLDGYLDPYFQEVYLQAESIPLFSKLAKHVSGDALDDYVRQLEKEVNKYLGQQPNYGKAAKRMYNIFRLTGRYEEAAYVRELFDEPTTALYQVWSLIRTIDDVMKDPGSIPHDVVLRQTDGLILTVVQSLEGDEEAEIVRYLLRLRGALDEENIDDRWKAHVATARAEVINLVNNFFHERLTAVPAIRTYIENVQVE
;
A
#
# COMPACT_ATOMS: atom_id res chain seq x y z
N MET A 1 -32.77 -29.39 26.06
CA MET A 1 -32.95 -27.96 25.69
C MET A 1 -31.84 -27.63 24.70
N SER A 2 -32.18 -27.37 23.43
CA SER A 2 -31.19 -26.93 22.44
C SER A 2 -30.88 -25.46 22.73
N GLU A 3 -29.63 -25.14 23.07
CA GLU A 3 -29.17 -23.76 23.09
C GLU A 3 -29.44 -23.12 21.73
N LYS A 4 -30.07 -21.94 21.75
CA LYS A 4 -30.23 -21.10 20.56
C LYS A 4 -28.84 -20.57 20.22
N LYS A 5 -28.27 -21.05 19.11
CA LYS A 5 -26.99 -20.55 18.59
C LYS A 5 -27.09 -19.05 18.29
N THR A 6 -26.05 -18.31 18.62
CA THR A 6 -25.95 -16.89 18.29
C THR A 6 -25.71 -16.70 16.78
N ARG A 7 -25.98 -15.50 16.24
CA ARG A 7 -25.72 -15.20 14.82
C ARG A 7 -24.25 -15.43 14.42
N PRO A 8 -23.23 -14.99 15.19
CA PRO A 8 -21.83 -15.29 14.90
C PRO A 8 -21.53 -16.79 14.79
N GLU A 9 -22.13 -17.63 15.64
CA GLU A 9 -21.94 -19.09 15.60
C GLU A 9 -22.58 -19.76 14.38
N ILE A 10 -23.66 -19.18 13.84
CA ILE A 10 -24.30 -19.65 12.61
C ILE A 10 -23.44 -19.27 11.42
N ASP A 11 -23.00 -18.01 11.36
CA ASP A 11 -22.15 -17.44 10.33
C ASP A 11 -20.82 -18.23 10.26
N LEU A 12 -20.15 -18.45 11.40
CA LEU A 12 -18.93 -19.24 11.52
C LEU A 12 -19.08 -20.67 10.97
N LYS A 13 -20.19 -21.37 11.29
CA LYS A 13 -20.42 -22.74 10.78
C LYS A 13 -20.51 -22.80 9.26
N ARG A 14 -21.09 -21.77 8.62
CA ARG A 14 -21.21 -21.71 7.16
C ARG A 14 -19.85 -21.45 6.50
N ILE A 15 -19.04 -20.59 7.12
CA ILE A 15 -17.68 -20.31 6.67
C ILE A 15 -16.82 -21.57 6.82
N LEU A 16 -16.85 -22.24 7.98
CA LEU A 16 -16.12 -23.49 8.23
C LEU A 16 -16.48 -24.59 7.22
N ALA A 17 -17.75 -24.74 6.89
CA ALA A 17 -18.19 -25.69 5.88
C ALA A 17 -17.69 -25.33 4.48
N SER A 18 -17.53 -24.04 4.17
CA SER A 18 -16.96 -23.59 2.89
C SER A 18 -15.44 -23.77 2.87
N ALA A 19 -14.72 -23.33 3.91
CA ALA A 19 -13.28 -23.50 4.07
C ALA A 19 -12.87 -24.97 3.95
N LYS A 20 -13.53 -25.86 4.72
CA LYS A 20 -13.25 -27.31 4.70
C LYS A 20 -13.46 -27.95 3.33
N ARG A 21 -14.48 -27.54 2.57
CA ARG A 21 -14.73 -28.07 1.21
C ARG A 21 -13.63 -27.69 0.23
N LEU A 22 -12.93 -26.60 0.51
CA LEU A 22 -11.95 -25.98 -0.38
C LEU A 22 -10.52 -26.20 0.08
N GLY A 23 -10.32 -26.92 1.18
CA GLY A 23 -9.00 -27.13 1.77
C GLY A 23 -8.37 -25.84 2.27
N VAL A 24 -9.18 -24.88 2.73
CA VAL A 24 -8.72 -23.70 3.45
C VAL A 24 -8.60 -24.08 4.93
N GLU A 25 -7.42 -23.89 5.51
CA GLU A 25 -7.23 -24.02 6.96
C GLU A 25 -7.78 -22.76 7.64
N MET A 26 -8.65 -22.94 8.64
CA MET A 26 -9.26 -21.82 9.36
C MET A 26 -9.18 -22.07 10.86
N ASP A 27 -8.66 -21.08 11.58
CA ASP A 27 -8.65 -21.07 13.04
C ASP A 27 -10.04 -20.67 13.56
N GLU A 28 -10.81 -21.68 13.99
CA GLU A 28 -12.20 -21.49 14.47
C GLU A 28 -12.30 -20.45 15.59
N GLU A 29 -11.31 -20.42 16.49
CA GLU A 29 -11.33 -19.54 17.65
C GLU A 29 -11.04 -18.09 17.22
N LYS A 30 -9.99 -17.86 16.42
CA LYS A 30 -9.68 -16.53 15.91
C LYS A 30 -10.79 -15.97 15.03
N ALA A 31 -11.37 -16.79 14.16
CA ALA A 31 -12.48 -16.39 13.31
C ALA A 31 -13.71 -16.00 14.14
N LEU A 32 -14.06 -16.75 15.19
CA LEU A 32 -15.17 -16.42 16.09
C LEU A 32 -14.91 -15.13 16.88
N GLN A 33 -13.69 -14.96 17.39
CA GLN A 33 -13.29 -13.76 18.11
C GLN A 33 -13.39 -12.52 17.22
N TRP A 34 -12.88 -12.60 15.99
CA TRP A 34 -12.95 -11.51 15.02
C TRP A 34 -14.40 -11.18 14.62
N LEU A 35 -15.23 -12.19 14.30
CA LEU A 35 -16.65 -11.98 13.98
C LEU A 35 -17.40 -11.31 15.13
N THR A 36 -17.13 -11.71 16.36
CA THR A 36 -17.74 -11.10 17.55
C THR A 36 -17.30 -9.64 17.70
N ALA A 37 -16.01 -9.36 17.53
CA ALA A 37 -15.44 -8.03 17.68
C ALA A 37 -15.95 -7.06 16.61
N ILE A 38 -16.02 -7.48 15.34
CA ILE A 38 -16.47 -6.61 14.24
C ILE A 38 -17.98 -6.31 14.33
N ILE A 39 -18.78 -7.26 14.82
CA ILE A 39 -20.21 -7.02 15.07
C ILE A 39 -20.39 -6.03 16.23
N ALA A 40 -19.58 -6.14 17.29
CA ALA A 40 -19.60 -5.21 18.41
C ALA A 40 -19.15 -3.79 18.00
N ALA A 41 -18.13 -3.70 17.13
CA ALA A 41 -17.60 -2.44 16.58
C ALA A 41 -18.67 -1.59 15.87
N LYS A 42 -19.72 -2.22 15.32
CA LYS A 42 -20.84 -1.50 14.70
C LYS A 42 -21.64 -0.63 15.68
N THR A 43 -21.53 -0.89 16.98
CA THR A 43 -22.27 -0.19 18.03
C THR A 43 -21.41 0.80 18.82
N SER A 44 -20.11 0.87 18.55
CA SER A 44 -19.15 1.75 19.22
C SER A 44 -18.93 3.06 18.44
N SER A 45 -18.08 3.94 18.98
CA SER A 45 -17.56 5.09 18.23
C SER A 45 -16.85 4.64 16.96
N ASP A 46 -16.86 5.49 15.92
CA ASP A 46 -16.20 5.21 14.65
C ASP A 46 -14.67 5.21 14.79
N VAL A 47 -14.14 5.99 15.74
CA VAL A 47 -12.70 6.10 16.02
C VAL A 47 -12.41 5.62 17.43
N VAL A 48 -11.32 4.85 17.58
CA VAL A 48 -10.84 4.32 18.85
C VAL A 48 -9.38 4.74 19.06
N VAL A 49 -9.06 5.10 20.30
CA VAL A 49 -7.69 5.45 20.75
C VAL A 49 -7.20 4.34 21.68
N ASP A 50 -6.05 3.74 21.38
CA ASP A 50 -5.36 2.88 22.33
C ASP A 50 -4.47 3.74 23.22
N SER A 51 -4.93 4.02 24.44
CA SER A 51 -4.21 4.86 25.39
C SER A 51 -2.86 4.28 25.84
N ARG A 52 -2.63 2.97 25.68
CA ARG A 52 -1.37 2.33 26.09
C ARG A 52 -0.27 2.59 25.07
N THR A 53 -0.61 2.54 23.79
CA THR A 53 0.37 2.65 22.70
C THR A 53 0.36 4.03 22.06
N GLY A 54 -0.70 4.82 22.25
CA GLY A 54 -0.86 6.16 21.68
C GLY A 54 -1.30 6.15 20.21
N ILE A 55 -1.66 5.00 19.66
CA ILE A 55 -2.20 4.90 18.29
C ILE A 55 -3.71 5.07 18.29
N PHE A 56 -4.27 5.48 17.16
CA PHE A 56 -5.71 5.57 16.99
C PHE A 56 -6.11 5.37 15.54
N GLY A 57 -7.38 5.10 15.30
CA GLY A 57 -7.89 4.94 13.94
C GLY A 57 -9.34 4.50 13.94
N HIS A 58 -9.86 4.24 12.74
CA HIS A 58 -11.20 3.69 12.59
C HIS A 58 -11.31 2.34 13.31
N THR A 59 -12.41 2.09 14.01
CA THR A 59 -12.59 0.91 14.87
C THR A 59 -12.32 -0.40 14.13
N VAL A 60 -12.77 -0.51 12.88
CA VAL A 60 -12.56 -1.71 12.06
C VAL A 60 -11.09 -1.88 11.66
N SER A 61 -10.34 -0.80 11.42
CA SER A 61 -8.88 -0.86 11.18
C SER A 61 -8.13 -1.29 12.44
N MET A 62 -8.51 -0.75 13.60
CA MET A 62 -7.91 -1.09 14.88
C MET A 62 -8.08 -2.57 15.25
N LEU A 63 -9.15 -3.22 14.78
CA LEU A 63 -9.33 -4.67 14.95
C LEU A 63 -8.28 -5.49 14.19
N ASP A 64 -7.87 -5.02 13.02
CA ASP A 64 -6.97 -5.72 12.09
C ASP A 64 -5.48 -5.38 12.31
N PHE A 65 -5.18 -4.41 13.19
CA PHE A 65 -3.82 -3.99 13.50
C PHE A 65 -3.27 -4.67 14.77
N SER A 66 -2.03 -5.17 14.69
CA SER A 66 -1.23 -5.64 15.83
C SER A 66 -0.15 -4.61 16.19
N PRO A 67 0.01 -4.25 17.49
CA PRO A 67 1.04 -3.32 17.92
C PRO A 67 2.43 -3.95 18.08
N GLU A 68 2.61 -5.24 17.79
CA GLU A 68 3.89 -5.96 17.99
C GLU A 68 5.07 -5.33 17.24
N GLU A 69 4.83 -4.85 16.02
CA GLU A 69 5.84 -4.18 15.19
C GLU A 69 5.74 -2.66 15.21
N LEU A 70 4.97 -2.08 16.13
CA LEU A 70 4.71 -0.63 16.17
C LEU A 70 6.00 0.20 16.25
N GLU A 71 6.97 -0.21 17.07
CA GLU A 71 8.23 0.52 17.20
C GLU A 71 9.10 0.44 15.94
N TYR A 72 9.01 -0.66 15.19
CA TYR A 72 9.65 -0.77 13.89
C TYR A 72 9.02 0.20 12.89
N PHE A 73 7.69 0.22 12.80
CA PHE A 73 6.98 1.18 11.95
C PHE A 73 7.24 2.63 12.37
N ARG A 74 7.29 2.96 13.66
CA ARG A 74 7.68 4.30 14.10
C ARG A 74 9.12 4.65 13.74
N GLY A 75 10.02 3.68 13.74
CA GLY A 75 11.40 3.84 13.28
C GLY A 75 11.48 4.27 11.80
N ILE A 76 10.72 3.59 10.94
CA ILE A 76 10.60 3.97 9.51
C ILE A 76 9.81 5.29 9.37
N GLY A 77 8.78 5.50 10.20
CA GLY A 77 7.99 6.72 10.25
C GLY A 77 8.85 7.98 10.31
N LYS A 78 9.87 7.99 11.18
CA LYS A 78 10.84 9.10 11.29
C LYS A 78 11.57 9.43 9.99
N LEU A 79 11.80 8.43 9.14
CA LEU A 79 12.42 8.64 7.84
C LEU A 79 11.42 9.22 6.84
N VAL A 80 10.17 8.79 6.86
CA VAL A 80 9.20 9.10 5.80
C VAL A 80 8.30 10.31 6.11
N GLU A 81 8.10 10.63 7.40
CA GLU A 81 7.15 11.64 7.87
C GLU A 81 7.55 13.06 7.52
N PHE A 82 6.57 13.93 7.34
CA PHE A 82 6.77 15.36 7.24
C PHE A 82 6.65 15.98 8.64
N GLU A 83 7.50 16.96 8.93
CA GLU A 83 7.51 17.62 10.23
C GLU A 83 6.54 18.80 10.27
N ASP A 84 5.89 18.98 11.42
CA ASP A 84 5.13 20.19 11.72
C ASP A 84 6.01 21.44 11.58
N GLN A 85 5.46 22.48 10.97
CA GLN A 85 6.04 23.82 10.98
C GLN A 85 5.08 24.75 11.74
N PRO A 86 5.44 25.23 12.94
CA PRO A 86 4.53 25.98 13.79
C PRO A 86 3.81 27.12 13.06
N GLY A 87 2.48 27.03 12.99
CA GLY A 87 1.62 28.03 12.37
C GLY A 87 1.51 27.95 10.85
N ILE A 88 2.25 27.06 10.18
CA ILE A 88 2.30 26.93 8.72
C ILE A 88 1.91 25.54 8.26
N VAL A 89 2.48 24.48 8.84
CA VAL A 89 2.26 23.09 8.43
C VAL A 89 1.89 22.27 9.65
N GLU A 90 0.81 21.49 9.53
CA GLU A 90 0.41 20.49 10.51
C GLU A 90 0.36 19.11 9.83
N THR A 91 0.93 18.09 10.46
CA THR A 91 0.99 16.73 9.90
C THR A 91 0.36 15.67 10.80
N ALA A 92 -0.10 14.58 10.20
CA ALA A 92 -0.60 13.41 10.90
C ALA A 92 -0.26 12.13 10.12
N LEU A 93 0.78 11.43 10.59
CA LEU A 93 1.25 10.18 10.00
C LEU A 93 0.43 8.98 10.47
N ALA A 94 0.00 8.18 9.51
CA ALA A 94 -0.66 6.91 9.70
C ALA A 94 -0.01 5.80 8.89
N LEU A 95 -0.12 4.57 9.38
CA LEU A 95 0.00 3.40 8.53
C LEU A 95 -1.29 3.24 7.72
N SER A 96 -1.14 2.74 6.50
CA SER A 96 -2.25 2.41 5.62
C SER A 96 -2.02 1.07 4.92
N GLY A 97 -2.95 0.68 4.05
CA GLY A 97 -2.77 -0.48 3.19
C GLY A 97 -2.45 -1.77 3.94
N SER A 98 -1.40 -2.48 3.52
CA SER A 98 -1.03 -3.76 4.12
C SER A 98 -0.41 -3.64 5.51
N ALA A 99 0.32 -2.55 5.77
CA ALA A 99 0.97 -2.29 7.05
C ALA A 99 -0.05 -1.99 8.18
N ALA A 100 -1.21 -1.42 7.84
CA ALA A 100 -2.31 -1.19 8.79
C ALA A 100 -3.14 -2.46 9.10
N GLN A 101 -2.90 -3.58 8.41
CA GLN A 101 -3.68 -4.82 8.51
C GLN A 101 -2.83 -6.03 8.95
N SER A 102 -1.89 -5.81 9.88
CA SER A 102 -0.87 -6.80 10.26
C SER A 102 -1.40 -8.10 10.88
N LYS A 103 -2.66 -8.18 11.33
CA LYS A 103 -3.30 -9.44 11.79
C LYS A 103 -3.92 -10.29 10.68
N ILE A 104 -3.83 -9.82 9.44
CA ILE A 104 -4.42 -10.44 8.24
C ILE A 104 -3.35 -10.60 7.18
N GLN A 105 -2.51 -9.59 7.03
CA GLN A 105 -1.36 -9.63 6.14
C GLN A 105 -0.12 -9.82 7.01
N THR A 106 0.05 -11.06 7.50
CA THR A 106 1.18 -11.46 8.34
C THR A 106 2.54 -11.25 7.64
N PHE A 107 2.54 -11.21 6.31
CA PHE A 107 3.70 -10.93 5.46
C PHE A 107 3.46 -9.66 4.62
N PRO A 108 3.51 -8.45 5.21
CA PRO A 108 3.35 -7.23 4.43
C PRO A 108 4.51 -7.12 3.42
N GLY A 109 4.15 -6.85 2.16
CA GLY A 109 5.12 -6.68 1.08
C GLY A 109 5.83 -5.33 1.15
N ASP A 110 5.15 -4.32 1.68
CA ASP A 110 5.56 -2.92 1.71
C ASP A 110 5.11 -2.27 3.04
N SER A 111 5.85 -1.27 3.50
CA SER A 111 5.50 -0.39 4.61
C SER A 111 4.78 0.86 4.07
N ASP A 112 3.47 0.77 3.93
CA ASP A 112 2.64 1.86 3.38
C ASP A 112 2.23 2.85 4.47
N TYR A 113 2.64 4.11 4.29
CA TYR A 113 2.24 5.26 5.09
C TYR A 113 1.27 6.14 4.30
N PHE A 114 0.44 6.82 5.08
CA PHE A 114 -0.44 7.86 4.62
C PHE A 114 -0.30 9.02 5.58
N GLU A 115 -0.15 10.23 5.06
CA GLU A 115 0.10 11.41 5.87
C GLU A 115 -0.81 12.54 5.45
N ARG A 116 -1.56 13.06 6.43
CA ARG A 116 -2.31 14.29 6.23
C ARG A 116 -1.38 15.45 6.42
N VAL A 117 -1.32 16.36 5.44
CA VAL A 117 -0.49 17.57 5.50
C VAL A 117 -1.39 18.76 5.30
N ASN A 118 -1.62 19.54 6.35
CA ASN A 118 -2.45 20.74 6.28
C ASN A 118 -1.59 22.00 6.30
N ILE A 119 -1.67 22.78 5.23
CA ILE A 119 -0.87 23.99 5.01
C ILE A 119 -1.74 25.23 5.24
N LYS A 120 -1.34 26.05 6.22
CA LYS A 120 -1.99 27.31 6.59
C LYS A 120 -1.27 28.48 5.94
N THR A 121 -1.96 29.18 5.06
CA THR A 121 -1.42 30.37 4.38
C THR A 121 -2.51 31.18 3.69
N ASP A 122 -2.18 32.39 3.22
CA ASP A 122 -3.14 33.35 2.70
C ASP A 122 -3.76 32.92 1.36
N THR A 123 -3.01 32.23 0.50
CA THR A 123 -3.49 31.83 -0.83
C THR A 123 -3.16 30.39 -1.18
N ARG A 124 -3.99 29.78 -2.04
CA ARG A 124 -3.74 28.42 -2.56
C ARG A 124 -2.37 28.34 -3.22
N GLU A 125 -1.99 29.34 -4.02
CA GLU A 125 -0.72 29.36 -4.74
C GLU A 125 0.48 29.33 -3.79
N GLN A 126 0.39 29.99 -2.64
CA GLN A 126 1.40 29.91 -1.59
C GLN A 126 1.42 28.52 -0.93
N ALA A 127 0.26 27.90 -0.74
CA ALA A 127 0.20 26.53 -0.20
C ALA A 127 0.84 25.53 -1.16
N CYS A 128 0.60 25.67 -2.47
CA CYS A 128 1.25 24.91 -3.53
C CYS A 128 2.78 25.05 -3.48
N ALA A 129 3.28 26.27 -3.29
CA ALA A 129 4.71 26.55 -3.22
C ALA A 129 5.35 25.94 -1.96
N ILE A 130 4.69 26.09 -0.80
CA ILE A 130 5.13 25.47 0.46
C ILE A 130 5.21 23.94 0.30
N LEU A 131 4.19 23.31 -0.29
CA LEU A 131 4.21 21.86 -0.55
C LEU A 131 5.38 21.45 -1.46
N ALA A 132 5.62 22.22 -2.53
CA ALA A 132 6.70 21.94 -3.47
C ALA A 132 8.08 22.00 -2.80
N ASP A 133 8.28 22.96 -1.90
CA ASP A 133 9.52 23.09 -1.11
C ASP A 133 9.61 21.98 -0.06
N LEU A 134 8.54 21.64 0.66
CA LEU A 134 8.49 20.54 1.62
C LEU A 134 8.89 19.21 0.99
N ILE A 135 8.27 18.84 -0.14
CA ILE A 135 8.54 17.58 -0.84
C ILE A 135 9.99 17.56 -1.33
N ARG A 136 10.46 18.66 -1.92
CA ARG A 136 11.84 18.79 -2.40
C ARG A 136 12.84 18.63 -1.27
N ASP A 137 12.67 19.36 -0.18
CA ASP A 137 13.58 19.32 0.96
C ASP A 137 13.59 17.91 1.59
N LYS A 138 12.42 17.29 1.73
CA LYS A 138 12.29 15.90 2.20
C LYS A 138 13.05 14.93 1.29
N ALA A 139 12.80 15.01 -0.02
CA ALA A 139 13.41 14.13 -1.01
C ALA A 139 14.95 14.25 -1.01
N LEU A 140 15.47 15.48 -0.96
CA LEU A 140 16.92 15.71 -0.94
C LEU A 140 17.56 15.26 0.38
N ALA A 141 16.94 15.59 1.51
CA ALA A 141 17.45 15.23 2.84
C ALA A 141 17.42 13.72 3.11
N THR A 142 16.51 13.00 2.46
CA THR A 142 16.32 11.54 2.61
C THR A 142 16.65 10.76 1.34
N SER A 143 17.39 11.37 0.41
CA SER A 143 17.76 10.76 -0.87
C SER A 143 18.51 9.44 -0.69
N SER A 144 19.44 9.38 0.27
CA SER A 144 20.18 8.18 0.61
C SER A 144 20.72 8.25 2.04
N GLY A 145 20.82 7.10 2.70
CA GLY A 145 21.47 6.91 3.99
C GLY A 145 21.97 5.47 4.15
N PRO A 146 22.60 5.11 5.28
CA PRO A 146 23.26 3.81 5.45
C PRO A 146 22.34 2.59 5.26
N THR A 147 21.03 2.79 5.43
CA THR A 147 20.01 1.74 5.40
C THR A 147 18.77 2.15 4.62
N TYR A 148 18.84 3.20 3.79
CA TYR A 148 17.70 3.62 2.98
C TYR A 148 18.12 4.36 1.72
N GLN A 149 17.24 4.36 0.72
CA GLN A 149 17.41 5.10 -0.52
C GLN A 149 16.05 5.51 -1.07
N LEU A 150 15.92 6.75 -1.49
CA LEU A 150 14.74 7.25 -2.19
C LEU A 150 14.75 6.74 -3.64
N ILE A 151 13.64 6.15 -4.08
CA ILE A 151 13.53 5.53 -5.41
C ILE A 151 12.61 6.30 -6.36
N GLU A 152 11.58 6.96 -5.85
CA GLU A 152 10.61 7.69 -6.67
C GLU A 152 9.94 8.80 -5.87
N VAL A 153 9.71 9.95 -6.51
CA VAL A 153 8.81 10.99 -6.02
C VAL A 153 7.77 11.27 -7.09
N LYS A 154 6.50 11.10 -6.78
CA LYS A 154 5.37 11.52 -7.62
C LYS A 154 4.89 12.88 -7.17
N PHE A 155 4.97 13.86 -8.06
CA PHE A 155 4.57 15.23 -7.78
C PHE A 155 4.22 15.96 -9.08
N GLY A 156 3.03 16.52 -9.15
CA GLY A 156 2.53 17.20 -10.34
C GLY A 156 1.98 16.25 -11.41
N GLU A 157 1.27 16.82 -12.37
CA GLU A 157 0.74 16.11 -13.53
C GLU A 157 1.27 16.70 -14.84
N TYR A 158 1.37 15.86 -15.88
CA TYR A 158 1.64 16.33 -17.23
C TYR A 158 0.47 17.17 -17.73
N THR A 159 0.69 18.44 -18.08
CA THR A 159 -0.37 19.33 -18.59
C THR A 159 -0.68 19.12 -20.08
N PHE A 160 0.18 18.39 -20.78
CA PHE A 160 0.02 17.96 -22.17
C PHE A 160 0.74 16.62 -22.39
N ASP A 161 0.39 15.91 -23.47
CA ASP A 161 1.04 14.65 -23.84
C ASP A 161 2.56 14.87 -23.98
N THR A 162 3.35 14.05 -23.29
CA THR A 162 4.81 14.21 -23.18
C THR A 162 5.50 12.88 -23.41
N VAL A 163 6.55 12.86 -24.21
CA VAL A 163 7.43 11.71 -24.43
C VAL A 163 8.69 11.87 -23.60
N ARG A 164 8.94 10.91 -22.70
CA ARG A 164 10.12 10.87 -21.82
C ARG A 164 10.72 9.47 -21.84
N ASP A 165 12.04 9.37 -22.03
CA ASP A 165 12.76 8.11 -22.15
C ASP A 165 12.12 7.15 -23.19
N GLY A 166 11.56 7.71 -24.27
CA GLY A 166 10.86 6.96 -25.33
C GLY A 166 9.42 6.53 -25.01
N ASN A 167 8.92 6.83 -23.81
CA ASN A 167 7.57 6.47 -23.37
C ASN A 167 6.62 7.66 -23.46
N LEU A 168 5.40 7.43 -23.95
CA LEU A 168 4.35 8.43 -24.01
C LEU A 168 3.61 8.50 -22.67
N HIS A 169 3.66 9.67 -22.04
CA HIS A 169 2.87 10.06 -20.89
C HIS A 169 1.72 10.96 -21.35
N ARG A 170 0.49 10.64 -20.94
CA ARG A 170 -0.70 11.40 -21.34
C ARG A 170 -0.92 12.58 -20.41
N ALA A 171 -1.54 13.63 -20.93
CA ALA A 171 -2.00 14.74 -20.11
C ALA A 171 -2.89 14.24 -18.93
N GLY A 172 -2.71 14.82 -17.74
CA GLY A 172 -3.39 14.44 -16.50
C GLY A 172 -2.80 13.20 -15.81
N THR A 173 -1.68 12.65 -16.30
CA THR A 173 -0.99 11.56 -15.60
C THR A 173 0.07 12.11 -14.64
N PRO A 174 0.29 11.47 -13.47
CA PRO A 174 1.30 11.91 -12.51
C PRO A 174 2.72 11.89 -13.09
N ILE A 175 3.54 12.84 -12.65
CA ILE A 175 4.96 12.93 -13.00
C ILE A 175 5.80 12.26 -11.92
N SER A 176 6.62 11.29 -12.32
CA SER A 176 7.66 10.69 -11.47
C SER A 176 8.98 11.44 -11.65
N TRP A 177 9.58 11.90 -10.55
CA TRP A 177 10.82 12.66 -10.52
C TRP A 177 11.97 11.83 -9.95
N ARG A 178 13.16 11.99 -10.54
CA ARG A 178 14.42 11.49 -9.99
C ARG A 178 15.07 12.52 -9.07
N VAL A 179 15.94 12.09 -8.16
CA VAL A 179 16.58 12.98 -7.19
C VAL A 179 17.33 14.14 -7.86
N GLU A 180 18.03 13.88 -8.96
CA GLU A 180 18.80 14.91 -9.66
C GLU A 180 17.90 15.95 -10.33
N GLU A 181 16.70 15.53 -10.78
CA GLU A 181 15.71 16.40 -11.41
C GLU A 181 15.01 17.29 -10.38
N ILE A 182 14.78 16.76 -9.18
CA ILE A 182 14.27 17.51 -8.02
C ILE A 182 15.31 18.54 -7.57
N GLU A 183 16.59 18.17 -7.53
CA GLU A 183 17.68 19.09 -7.21
C GLU A 183 17.73 20.24 -8.23
N ALA A 184 17.69 19.90 -9.52
CA ALA A 184 17.71 20.84 -10.64
C ALA A 184 16.41 21.64 -10.82
N LYS A 185 15.33 21.26 -10.13
CA LYS A 185 13.97 21.80 -10.30
C LYS A 185 13.41 21.70 -11.72
N ALA A 186 13.93 20.80 -12.55
CA ALA A 186 13.47 20.59 -13.92
C ALA A 186 14.02 19.31 -14.55
N PHE A 187 13.35 18.82 -15.61
CA PHE A 187 13.92 17.84 -16.56
C PHE A 187 13.51 18.15 -18.00
N ASN A 188 14.23 17.57 -18.96
CA ASN A 188 13.95 17.71 -20.39
C ASN A 188 13.14 16.52 -20.91
N ALA A 189 12.19 16.81 -21.78
CA ALA A 189 11.35 15.82 -22.45
C ALA A 189 11.04 16.28 -23.89
N GLN A 190 10.15 15.56 -24.56
CA GLN A 190 9.68 15.90 -25.90
C GLN A 190 8.16 15.92 -25.94
N THR A 191 7.57 16.71 -26.83
CA THR A 191 6.18 16.54 -27.26
C THR A 191 6.08 15.35 -28.24
N PRO A 192 4.87 14.83 -28.54
CA PRO A 192 4.70 13.68 -29.44
C PRO A 192 5.17 13.94 -30.89
N ASP A 193 5.26 15.21 -31.30
CA ASP A 193 5.82 15.64 -32.59
C ASP A 193 7.35 15.84 -32.56
N GLY A 194 7.99 15.58 -31.42
CA GLY A 194 9.45 15.59 -31.24
C GLY A 194 10.04 16.96 -30.86
N ALA A 195 9.22 17.97 -30.59
CA ALA A 195 9.73 19.26 -30.10
C ALA A 195 10.26 19.11 -28.67
N ALA A 196 11.42 19.71 -28.38
CA ALA A 196 11.99 19.68 -27.04
C ALA A 196 11.19 20.58 -26.09
N VAL A 197 10.93 20.06 -24.88
CA VAL A 197 10.25 20.79 -23.81
C VAL A 197 10.99 20.57 -22.49
N THR A 198 10.96 21.58 -21.62
CA THR A 198 11.47 21.48 -20.24
C THR A 198 10.28 21.53 -19.30
N ILE A 199 10.16 20.55 -18.42
CA ILE A 199 9.13 20.51 -17.38
C ILE A 199 9.75 21.04 -16.08
N GLY A 200 9.18 22.12 -15.53
CA GLY A 200 9.67 22.77 -14.32
C GLY A 200 8.95 22.31 -13.05
N TRP A 201 9.68 22.13 -11.95
CA TRP A 201 9.15 21.72 -10.64
C TRP A 201 8.12 22.71 -10.11
N ASP A 202 8.45 24.00 -10.10
CA ASP A 202 7.57 25.05 -9.57
C ASP A 202 6.33 25.28 -10.47
N GLU A 203 6.40 24.90 -11.76
CA GLU A 203 5.28 24.98 -12.69
C GLU A 203 4.24 23.89 -12.40
N VAL A 204 4.70 22.64 -12.28
CA VAL A 204 3.81 21.50 -12.02
C VAL A 204 3.24 21.54 -10.60
N ALA A 205 3.90 22.26 -9.68
CA ALA A 205 3.42 22.47 -8.32
C ALA A 205 2.05 23.13 -8.22
N GLN A 206 1.54 23.77 -9.28
CA GLN A 206 0.17 24.34 -9.28
C GLN A 206 -0.92 23.31 -9.62
N HIS A 207 -0.51 22.18 -10.21
CA HIS A 207 -1.33 21.05 -10.64
C HIS A 207 -0.78 19.77 -10.01
N GLN A 208 -0.82 19.69 -8.68
CA GLN A 208 -0.07 18.68 -7.92
C GLN A 208 -0.51 17.26 -8.22
N GLY A 209 -1.82 17.07 -8.43
CA GLY A 209 -2.41 15.74 -8.51
C GLY A 209 -1.96 14.87 -7.34
N TRP A 210 -1.59 13.63 -7.66
CA TRP A 210 -1.17 12.63 -6.69
C TRP A 210 0.26 12.86 -6.16
N CYS A 211 0.42 13.04 -4.83
CA CYS A 211 1.70 13.29 -4.17
C CYS A 211 2.20 12.07 -3.36
N LYS A 212 3.30 11.44 -3.78
CA LYS A 212 3.81 10.23 -3.11
C LYS A 212 5.33 10.17 -3.13
N LEU A 213 5.93 9.71 -2.04
CA LEU A 213 7.37 9.41 -1.97
C LEU A 213 7.58 7.93 -1.66
N ASP A 214 8.55 7.31 -2.32
CA ASP A 214 8.88 5.90 -2.18
C ASP A 214 10.37 5.72 -1.87
N TRP A 215 10.68 4.95 -0.84
CA TRP A 215 12.02 4.55 -0.44
C TRP A 215 12.16 3.03 -0.43
N VAL A 216 13.38 2.55 -0.60
CA VAL A 216 13.78 1.20 -0.16
C VAL A 216 14.50 1.34 1.17
N ILE A 217 14.10 0.52 2.14
CA ILE A 217 14.68 0.43 3.48
C ILE A 217 15.34 -0.93 3.65
N ALA A 218 16.59 -0.92 4.09
CA ALA A 218 17.28 -2.08 4.60
C ALA A 218 17.10 -2.16 6.12
N ASP A 219 16.77 -3.34 6.62
CA ASP A 219 16.90 -3.70 8.02
C ASP A 219 18.07 -4.69 8.15
N PRO A 220 19.28 -4.21 8.51
CA PRO A 220 20.44 -5.09 8.63
C PRO A 220 20.31 -6.11 9.76
N LEU A 221 19.52 -5.82 10.81
CA LEU A 221 19.34 -6.72 11.95
C LEU A 221 18.47 -7.92 11.58
N ARG A 222 17.39 -7.66 10.83
CA ARG A 222 16.52 -8.71 10.30
C ARG A 222 17.03 -9.32 9.00
N GLY A 223 17.98 -8.66 8.33
CA GLY A 223 18.48 -9.06 7.01
C GLY A 223 17.42 -8.90 5.91
N GLN A 224 16.56 -7.89 6.03
CA GLN A 224 15.39 -7.70 5.16
C GLN A 224 15.46 -6.38 4.39
N LEU A 225 14.83 -6.36 3.21
CA LEU A 225 14.50 -5.16 2.45
C LEU A 225 12.98 -4.95 2.51
N SER A 226 12.56 -3.70 2.57
CA SER A 226 11.15 -3.32 2.45
C SER A 226 11.05 -2.03 1.66
N ASN A 227 10.01 -1.89 0.83
CA ASN A 227 9.67 -0.57 0.32
C ASN A 227 8.92 0.17 1.43
N ALA A 228 9.27 1.43 1.66
CA ALA A 228 8.46 2.33 2.47
C ALA A 228 7.87 3.38 1.55
N SER A 229 6.56 3.57 1.61
CA SER A 229 5.87 4.55 0.78
C SER A 229 5.15 5.55 1.67
N ASN A 230 5.16 6.83 1.34
CA ASN A 230 4.36 7.84 2.03
C ASN A 230 3.48 8.58 1.06
N MET A 231 2.17 8.41 1.24
CA MET A 231 1.14 9.03 0.45
C MET A 231 0.60 10.29 1.14
N LEU A 232 0.66 11.44 0.48
CA LEU A 232 0.29 12.74 1.08
C LEU A 232 -1.11 13.20 0.70
N ASP A 233 -2.01 13.27 1.67
CA ASP A 233 -3.32 13.92 1.54
C ASP A 233 -3.21 15.37 2.02
N VAL A 234 -3.05 16.27 1.04
CA VAL A 234 -2.65 17.65 1.30
C VAL A 234 -3.84 18.60 1.23
N THR A 235 -4.04 19.37 2.28
CA THR A 235 -5.06 20.41 2.35
C THR A 235 -4.47 21.81 2.53
N TRP A 236 -5.10 22.80 1.92
CA TRP A 236 -4.87 24.21 2.20
C TRP A 236 -5.95 24.75 3.14
N GLU A 237 -5.53 25.37 4.23
CA GLU A 237 -6.37 26.11 5.17
C GLU A 237 -6.19 27.62 4.95
N ALA A 238 -7.24 28.27 4.49
CA ALA A 238 -7.29 29.71 4.24
C ALA A 238 -7.42 30.53 5.55
N PRO A 239 -7.16 31.85 5.54
CA PRO A 239 -7.25 32.68 6.75
C PRO A 239 -8.63 32.72 7.43
N ASP A 240 -9.70 32.40 6.69
CA ASP A 240 -11.06 32.28 7.22
C ASP A 240 -11.35 30.90 7.85
N GLY A 241 -10.38 29.98 7.82
CA GLY A 241 -10.47 28.62 8.32
C GLY A 241 -11.06 27.61 7.33
N ALA A 242 -11.36 28.01 6.09
CA ALA A 242 -11.82 27.07 5.06
C ALA A 242 -10.69 26.10 4.67
N ILE A 243 -11.00 24.82 4.60
CA ILE A 243 -10.05 23.74 4.24
C ILE A 243 -10.41 23.20 2.86
N THR A 244 -9.44 23.19 1.96
CA THR A 244 -9.59 22.71 0.57
C THR A 244 -8.49 21.69 0.23
N PRO A 245 -8.82 20.46 -0.19
CA PRO A 245 -7.83 19.51 -0.71
C PRO A 245 -7.14 20.06 -1.96
N LEU A 246 -5.82 19.95 -2.04
CA LEU A 246 -5.06 20.51 -3.16
C LEU A 246 -5.21 19.73 -4.46
N ASP A 247 -5.43 18.42 -4.35
CA ASP A 247 -5.72 17.50 -5.45
C ASP A 247 -7.23 17.40 -5.77
N GLY A 248 -8.08 18.06 -4.97
CA GLY A 248 -9.53 18.08 -5.12
C GLY A 248 -10.28 16.93 -4.45
N TYR A 249 -9.61 16.07 -3.67
CA TYR A 249 -10.25 14.98 -2.93
C TYR A 249 -9.68 14.84 -1.51
N LEU A 250 -10.54 14.70 -0.50
CA LEU A 250 -10.09 14.41 0.86
C LEU A 250 -10.26 12.92 1.12
N ASP A 251 -9.16 12.22 1.34
CA ASP A 251 -9.16 10.77 1.50
C ASP A 251 -9.85 10.33 2.81
N PRO A 252 -10.70 9.30 2.76
CA PRO A 252 -11.41 8.80 3.93
C PRO A 252 -10.49 7.91 4.79
N TYR A 253 -10.61 8.06 6.11
CA TYR A 253 -9.70 7.44 7.09
C TYR A 253 -9.98 5.97 7.44
N PHE A 254 -10.86 5.29 6.70
CA PHE A 254 -11.40 3.97 7.08
C PHE A 254 -10.38 2.82 7.08
N GLN A 255 -9.15 3.06 6.60
CA GLN A 255 -8.05 2.06 6.56
C GLN A 255 -6.77 2.55 7.24
N GLU A 256 -6.83 3.68 7.96
CA GLU A 256 -5.66 4.32 8.55
C GLU A 256 -5.49 3.95 10.03
N VAL A 257 -4.23 3.78 10.46
CA VAL A 257 -3.83 3.65 11.86
C VAL A 257 -2.79 4.72 12.15
N TYR A 258 -3.20 5.78 12.83
CA TYR A 258 -2.37 6.91 13.21
C TYR A 258 -1.40 6.54 14.32
N LEU A 259 -0.16 6.99 14.16
CA LEU A 259 0.96 6.52 14.98
C LEU A 259 1.21 7.34 16.25
N GLN A 260 0.63 8.54 16.34
CA GLN A 260 0.88 9.51 17.41
C GLN A 260 -0.42 10.20 17.83
N ALA A 261 -0.83 10.07 19.10
CA ALA A 261 -2.07 10.63 19.63
C ALA A 261 -2.09 12.17 19.59
N GLU A 262 -0.91 12.80 19.53
CA GLU A 262 -0.73 14.25 19.38
C GLU A 262 -1.36 14.78 18.10
N SER A 263 -1.54 13.92 17.08
CA SER A 263 -2.16 14.26 15.79
C SER A 263 -3.70 14.22 15.79
N ILE A 264 -4.34 13.78 16.89
CA ILE A 264 -5.80 13.73 17.02
C ILE A 264 -6.49 15.07 16.71
N PRO A 265 -5.97 16.24 17.11
CA PRO A 265 -6.58 17.52 16.77
C PRO A 265 -6.64 17.77 15.26
N LEU A 266 -5.56 17.49 14.52
CA LEU A 266 -5.53 17.63 13.05
C LEU A 266 -6.47 16.62 12.40
N PHE A 267 -6.38 15.35 12.81
CA PHE A 267 -7.29 14.31 12.34
C PHE A 267 -8.75 14.71 12.53
N SER A 268 -9.12 15.13 13.75
CA SER A 268 -10.50 15.51 14.09
C SER A 268 -10.97 16.75 13.35
N LYS A 269 -10.04 17.65 12.99
CA LYS A 269 -10.33 18.81 12.15
C LYS A 269 -10.69 18.35 10.74
N LEU A 270 -9.84 17.54 10.11
CA LEU A 270 -10.02 17.07 8.72
C LEU A 270 -11.17 16.08 8.57
N ALA A 271 -11.35 15.15 9.52
CA ALA A 271 -12.43 14.17 9.52
C ALA A 271 -13.84 14.79 9.49
N LYS A 272 -14.00 16.04 9.96
CA LYS A 272 -15.28 16.79 9.88
C LYS A 272 -15.61 17.27 8.46
N HIS A 273 -14.61 17.35 7.59
CA HIS A 273 -14.77 17.74 6.19
C HIS A 273 -14.98 16.52 5.27
N VAL A 274 -14.85 15.31 5.80
CA VAL A 274 -15.23 14.08 5.10
C VAL A 274 -16.76 14.04 4.98
N SER A 275 -17.28 13.78 3.77
CA SER A 275 -18.71 13.83 3.48
C SER A 275 -19.50 12.78 4.27
N GLY A 276 -20.80 13.02 4.50
CA GLY A 276 -21.69 12.02 5.12
C GLY A 276 -21.83 10.73 4.29
N ASP A 277 -21.61 10.83 2.97
CA ASP A 277 -21.65 9.72 2.02
C ASP A 277 -20.24 9.12 1.76
N ALA A 278 -19.21 9.55 2.49
CA ALA A 278 -17.83 9.20 2.20
C ALA A 278 -17.56 7.70 2.26
N LEU A 279 -18.27 6.97 3.13
CA LEU A 279 -18.15 5.51 3.17
C LEU A 279 -18.68 4.85 1.88
N ASP A 280 -19.82 5.31 1.38
CA ASP A 280 -20.41 4.77 0.15
C ASP A 280 -19.57 5.13 -1.07
N ASP A 281 -19.07 6.37 -1.14
CA ASP A 281 -18.15 6.79 -2.21
C ASP A 281 -16.84 6.01 -2.17
N TYR A 282 -16.32 5.76 -0.98
CA TYR A 282 -15.11 4.95 -0.80
C TYR A 282 -15.33 3.51 -1.23
N VAL A 283 -16.46 2.89 -0.87
CA VAL A 283 -16.82 1.54 -1.31
C VAL A 283 -16.91 1.50 -2.85
N ARG A 284 -17.58 2.47 -3.48
CA ARG A 284 -17.65 2.58 -4.95
C ARG A 284 -16.27 2.70 -5.60
N GLN A 285 -15.34 3.44 -5.00
CA GLN A 285 -13.97 3.52 -5.50
C GLN A 285 -13.24 2.17 -5.39
N LEU A 286 -13.38 1.47 -4.27
CA LEU A 286 -12.80 0.13 -4.09
C LEU A 286 -13.40 -0.87 -5.08
N GLU A 287 -14.70 -0.78 -5.40
CA GLU A 287 -15.35 -1.61 -6.43
C GLU A 287 -14.75 -1.37 -7.82
N LYS A 288 -14.49 -0.11 -8.19
CA LYS A 288 -13.78 0.22 -9.44
C LYS A 288 -12.36 -0.38 -9.48
N GLU A 289 -11.64 -0.33 -8.36
CA GLU A 289 -10.33 -0.98 -8.25
C GLU A 289 -10.44 -2.50 -8.36
N VAL A 290 -11.47 -3.12 -7.76
CA VAL A 290 -11.76 -4.56 -7.94
C VAL A 290 -11.98 -4.88 -9.42
N ASN A 291 -12.85 -4.14 -10.12
CA ASN A 291 -13.12 -4.34 -11.55
C ASN A 291 -11.82 -4.22 -12.38
N LYS A 292 -11.03 -3.16 -12.14
CA LYS A 292 -9.73 -2.96 -12.77
C LYS A 292 -8.79 -4.16 -12.58
N TYR A 293 -8.67 -4.70 -11.37
CA TYR A 293 -7.83 -5.87 -11.11
C TYR A 293 -8.38 -7.17 -11.68
N LEU A 294 -9.66 -7.23 -12.03
CA LEU A 294 -10.30 -8.39 -12.65
C LEU A 294 -10.40 -8.27 -14.18
N GLY A 295 -9.82 -7.22 -14.77
CA GLY A 295 -9.84 -6.94 -16.21
C GLY A 295 -8.90 -7.83 -17.02
N GLN A 296 -8.21 -7.24 -18.02
CA GLN A 296 -7.44 -8.00 -19.02
C GLN A 296 -6.26 -8.81 -18.47
N GLN A 297 -5.62 -8.34 -17.40
CA GLN A 297 -4.55 -9.06 -16.70
C GLN A 297 -4.98 -9.24 -15.24
N PRO A 298 -5.75 -10.30 -14.93
CA PRO A 298 -6.34 -10.47 -13.62
C PRO A 298 -5.30 -10.56 -12.51
N ASN A 299 -5.58 -9.92 -11.37
CA ASN A 299 -4.84 -10.03 -10.13
C ASN A 299 -5.83 -10.25 -8.98
N TYR A 300 -6.21 -11.52 -8.79
CA TYR A 300 -7.25 -11.95 -7.87
C TYR A 300 -6.93 -11.67 -6.41
N GLY A 301 -5.68 -11.70 -5.97
CA GLY A 301 -5.38 -11.34 -4.59
C GLY A 301 -5.32 -9.83 -4.35
N LYS A 302 -4.97 -8.99 -5.35
CA LYS A 302 -5.23 -7.53 -5.24
C LYS A 302 -6.73 -7.25 -5.14
N ALA A 303 -7.54 -7.94 -5.96
CA ALA A 303 -8.99 -7.88 -5.85
C ALA A 303 -9.48 -8.38 -4.47
N ALA A 304 -8.91 -9.48 -3.94
CA ALA A 304 -9.24 -10.01 -2.62
C ALA A 304 -8.97 -8.99 -1.50
N LYS A 305 -7.83 -8.28 -1.53
CA LYS A 305 -7.53 -7.22 -0.54
C LYS A 305 -8.59 -6.13 -0.55
N ARG A 306 -9.04 -5.69 -1.73
CA ARG A 306 -10.10 -4.68 -1.88
C ARG A 306 -11.46 -5.23 -1.47
N MET A 307 -11.80 -6.46 -1.85
CA MET A 307 -13.03 -7.14 -1.44
C MET A 307 -13.11 -7.33 0.07
N TYR A 308 -12.01 -7.71 0.75
CA TYR A 308 -11.95 -7.79 2.19
C TYR A 308 -12.36 -6.46 2.85
N ASN A 309 -11.78 -5.36 2.37
CA ASN A 309 -12.13 -4.01 2.83
C ASN A 309 -13.59 -3.66 2.57
N ILE A 310 -14.12 -3.95 1.39
CA ILE A 310 -15.53 -3.70 1.07
C ILE A 310 -16.43 -4.52 1.99
N PHE A 311 -16.15 -5.82 2.15
CA PHE A 311 -17.01 -6.72 2.90
C PHE A 311 -17.05 -6.37 4.39
N ARG A 312 -15.91 -6.03 5.00
CA ARG A 312 -15.85 -5.63 6.41
C ARG A 312 -16.53 -4.28 6.68
N LEU A 313 -16.51 -3.36 5.70
CA LEU A 313 -17.15 -2.04 5.81
C LEU A 313 -18.66 -2.08 5.51
N THR A 314 -19.11 -2.97 4.62
CA THR A 314 -20.51 -3.07 4.18
C THR A 314 -21.34 -4.07 4.98
N GLY A 315 -20.75 -4.75 5.96
CA GLY A 315 -21.44 -5.72 6.81
C GLY A 315 -21.55 -7.14 6.24
N ARG A 316 -20.80 -7.45 5.18
CA ARG A 316 -20.65 -8.80 4.61
C ARG A 316 -19.60 -9.59 5.40
N TYR A 317 -19.81 -9.74 6.70
CA TYR A 317 -18.81 -10.28 7.61
C TYR A 317 -18.47 -11.75 7.36
N GLU A 318 -19.42 -12.54 6.83
CA GLU A 318 -19.16 -13.93 6.45
C GLU A 318 -18.08 -14.01 5.35
N GLU A 319 -18.25 -13.22 4.28
CA GLU A 319 -17.30 -13.17 3.18
C GLU A 319 -15.99 -12.50 3.59
N ALA A 320 -16.04 -11.47 4.44
CA ALA A 320 -14.84 -10.82 4.98
C ALA A 320 -13.99 -11.82 5.79
N ALA A 321 -14.61 -12.58 6.69
CA ALA A 321 -13.91 -13.60 7.47
C ALA A 321 -13.30 -14.68 6.57
N TYR A 322 -14.03 -15.16 5.55
CA TYR A 322 -13.44 -16.12 4.61
C TYR A 322 -12.24 -15.56 3.85
N VAL A 323 -12.34 -14.34 3.31
CA VAL A 323 -11.23 -13.71 2.57
C VAL A 323 -10.04 -13.43 3.47
N ARG A 324 -10.28 -13.05 4.74
CA ARG A 324 -9.25 -12.85 5.75
C ARG A 324 -8.37 -14.10 5.90
N GLU A 325 -8.97 -15.27 6.07
CA GLU A 325 -8.21 -16.53 6.25
C GLU A 325 -7.40 -16.92 5.01
N LEU A 326 -7.85 -16.52 3.80
CA LEU A 326 -7.04 -16.76 2.60
C LEU A 326 -5.66 -16.11 2.70
N PHE A 327 -5.51 -14.98 3.41
CA PHE A 327 -4.23 -14.30 3.58
C PHE A 327 -3.32 -14.89 4.68
N ASP A 328 -3.84 -15.85 5.46
CA ASP A 328 -3.04 -16.62 6.42
C ASP A 328 -2.49 -17.92 5.81
N GLU A 329 -2.93 -18.28 4.60
CA GLU A 329 -2.48 -19.49 3.89
C GLU A 329 -1.02 -19.35 3.41
N PRO A 330 -0.19 -20.41 3.52
CA PRO A 330 1.23 -20.36 3.16
C PRO A 330 1.49 -19.82 1.74
N THR A 331 0.65 -20.21 0.77
CA THR A 331 0.74 -19.75 -0.62
C THR A 331 0.69 -18.22 -0.75
N THR A 332 0.09 -17.50 0.20
CA THR A 332 0.01 -16.04 0.14
C THR A 332 1.28 -15.32 0.55
N ALA A 333 2.22 -15.99 1.24
CA ALA A 333 3.56 -15.47 1.46
C ALA A 333 4.28 -15.18 0.13
N LEU A 334 3.88 -15.85 -0.95
CA LEU A 334 4.39 -15.59 -2.30
C LEU A 334 4.03 -14.19 -2.85
N TYR A 335 3.01 -13.51 -2.31
CA TYR A 335 2.80 -12.09 -2.62
C TYR A 335 3.98 -11.23 -2.17
N GLN A 336 4.55 -11.55 -1.01
CA GLN A 336 5.72 -10.88 -0.48
C GLN A 336 6.93 -11.19 -1.37
N VAL A 337 7.11 -12.45 -1.78
CA VAL A 337 8.16 -12.86 -2.73
C VAL A 337 8.06 -12.06 -4.03
N TRP A 338 6.86 -11.94 -4.60
CA TRP A 338 6.63 -11.15 -5.79
C TRP A 338 6.96 -9.66 -5.59
N SER A 339 6.60 -9.06 -4.45
CA SER A 339 6.94 -7.65 -4.18
C SER A 339 8.46 -7.47 -4.05
N LEU A 340 9.12 -8.32 -3.28
CA LEU A 340 10.53 -8.20 -2.94
C LEU A 340 11.47 -8.46 -4.12
N ILE A 341 11.07 -9.29 -5.10
CA ILE A 341 11.81 -9.39 -6.37
C ILE A 341 11.84 -8.02 -7.08
N ARG A 342 10.78 -7.21 -6.99
CA ARG A 342 10.77 -5.83 -7.54
C ARG A 342 11.79 -4.97 -6.80
N THR A 343 11.73 -4.99 -5.47
CA THR A 343 12.63 -4.20 -4.61
C THR A 343 14.09 -4.54 -4.89
N ILE A 344 14.42 -5.83 -5.06
CA ILE A 344 15.76 -6.25 -5.45
C ILE A 344 16.13 -5.68 -6.83
N ASP A 345 15.25 -5.74 -7.83
CA ASP A 345 15.51 -5.18 -9.16
C ASP A 345 15.71 -3.65 -9.13
N ASP A 346 14.92 -2.93 -8.33
CA ASP A 346 15.04 -1.48 -8.16
C ASP A 346 16.36 -1.10 -7.49
N VAL A 347 16.76 -1.81 -6.43
CA VAL A 347 18.07 -1.64 -5.79
C VAL A 347 19.20 -2.00 -6.75
N MET A 348 19.10 -3.07 -7.54
CA MET A 348 20.19 -3.43 -8.44
C MET A 348 20.39 -2.38 -9.56
N LYS A 349 19.32 -1.75 -10.05
CA LYS A 349 19.42 -0.68 -11.05
C LYS A 349 20.11 0.58 -10.53
N ASP A 350 19.87 0.91 -9.27
CA ASP A 350 20.51 2.02 -8.58
C ASP A 350 20.84 1.60 -7.14
N PRO A 351 22.00 0.98 -6.90
CA PRO A 351 22.32 0.38 -5.60
C PRO A 351 22.50 1.40 -4.49
N GLY A 352 22.73 2.66 -4.85
CA GLY A 352 22.93 3.76 -3.92
C GLY A 352 23.83 3.36 -2.75
N SER A 353 23.25 3.32 -1.56
CA SER A 353 23.89 3.00 -0.28
C SER A 353 23.48 1.63 0.29
N ILE A 354 22.57 0.90 -0.36
CA ILE A 354 22.05 -0.36 0.17
C ILE A 354 23.17 -1.42 0.11
N PRO A 355 23.57 -2.02 1.24
CA PRO A 355 24.65 -3.01 1.23
C PRO A 355 24.28 -4.24 0.41
N HIS A 356 25.17 -4.66 -0.48
CA HIS A 356 24.97 -5.83 -1.34
C HIS A 356 24.69 -7.12 -0.53
N ASP A 357 25.32 -7.28 0.64
CA ASP A 357 25.09 -8.43 1.52
C ASP A 357 23.64 -8.49 2.07
N VAL A 358 22.96 -7.34 2.18
CA VAL A 358 21.52 -7.30 2.53
C VAL A 358 20.68 -7.82 1.37
N VAL A 359 21.00 -7.44 0.13
CA VAL A 359 20.32 -7.93 -1.08
C VAL A 359 20.47 -9.45 -1.22
N LEU A 360 21.67 -9.96 -0.95
CA LEU A 360 21.95 -11.40 -0.94
C LEU A 360 21.12 -12.13 0.12
N ARG A 361 21.15 -11.66 1.38
CA ARG A 361 20.37 -12.25 2.48
C ARG A 361 18.86 -12.20 2.21
N GLN A 362 18.37 -11.11 1.64
CA GLN A 362 16.96 -10.99 1.25
C GLN A 362 16.59 -12.04 0.22
N THR A 363 17.43 -12.25 -0.80
CA THR A 363 17.20 -13.25 -1.84
C THR A 363 17.23 -14.68 -1.27
N ASP A 364 18.17 -14.97 -0.38
CA ASP A 364 18.23 -16.26 0.33
C ASP A 364 16.96 -16.47 1.18
N GLY A 365 16.47 -15.41 1.84
CA GLY A 365 15.20 -15.41 2.58
C GLY A 365 14.00 -15.73 1.69
N LEU A 366 13.93 -15.18 0.48
CA LEU A 366 12.86 -15.50 -0.48
C LEU A 366 12.84 -16.98 -0.84
N ILE A 367 14.02 -17.58 -1.04
CA ILE A 367 14.14 -19.02 -1.35
C ILE A 367 13.59 -19.83 -0.18
N LEU A 368 13.97 -19.50 1.05
CA LEU A 368 13.47 -20.19 2.24
C LEU A 368 11.95 -20.03 2.41
N THR A 369 11.40 -18.84 2.17
CA THR A 369 9.96 -18.61 2.21
C THR A 369 9.24 -19.51 1.21
N VAL A 370 9.74 -19.65 -0.02
CA VAL A 370 9.14 -20.52 -1.03
C VAL A 370 9.19 -21.99 -0.60
N VAL A 371 10.33 -22.47 -0.12
CA VAL A 371 10.50 -23.86 0.38
C VAL A 371 9.58 -24.16 1.56
N GLN A 372 9.26 -23.17 2.39
CA GLN A 372 8.34 -23.34 3.52
C GLN A 372 6.86 -23.24 3.11
N SER A 373 6.57 -22.60 1.97
CA SER A 373 5.20 -22.24 1.57
C SER A 373 4.62 -23.13 0.48
N LEU A 374 5.47 -23.83 -0.27
CA LEU A 374 5.11 -24.69 -1.38
C LEU A 374 5.71 -26.08 -1.21
N GLU A 375 5.18 -27.04 -1.98
CA GLU A 375 5.70 -28.40 -2.06
C GLU A 375 5.73 -28.87 -3.53
N GLY A 376 6.60 -29.83 -3.84
CA GLY A 376 6.59 -30.54 -5.13
C GLY A 376 7.12 -29.72 -6.33
N ASP A 377 6.50 -29.87 -7.49
CA ASP A 377 7.01 -29.30 -8.75
C ASP A 377 6.96 -27.76 -8.75
N GLU A 378 5.95 -27.16 -8.13
CA GLU A 378 5.80 -25.70 -8.03
C GLU A 378 6.91 -25.06 -7.20
N GLU A 379 7.22 -25.68 -6.05
CA GLU A 379 8.36 -25.31 -5.21
C GLU A 379 9.66 -25.38 -6.02
N ALA A 380 9.91 -26.53 -6.67
CA ALA A 380 11.14 -26.78 -7.41
C ALA A 380 11.36 -25.76 -8.54
N GLU A 381 10.30 -25.41 -9.27
CA GLU A 381 10.36 -24.43 -10.36
C GLU A 381 10.68 -23.02 -9.84
N ILE A 382 9.96 -22.53 -8.82
CA ILE A 382 10.17 -21.17 -8.27
C ILE A 382 11.55 -21.07 -7.59
N VAL A 383 11.94 -22.08 -6.80
CA VAL A 383 13.27 -22.12 -6.18
C VAL A 383 14.36 -22.09 -7.24
N ARG A 384 14.20 -22.80 -8.36
CA ARG A 384 15.16 -22.76 -9.48
C ARG A 384 15.29 -21.35 -10.08
N TYR A 385 14.19 -20.61 -10.22
CA TYR A 385 14.25 -19.22 -10.70
C TYR A 385 14.93 -18.30 -9.70
N LEU A 386 14.62 -18.43 -8.41
CA LEU A 386 15.25 -17.63 -7.35
C LEU A 386 16.74 -17.96 -7.18
N LEU A 387 17.17 -19.21 -7.34
CA LEU A 387 18.59 -19.58 -7.34
C LEU A 387 19.35 -18.98 -8.53
N ARG A 388 18.71 -18.89 -9.70
CA ARG A 388 19.30 -18.18 -10.87
C ARG A 388 19.43 -16.69 -10.59
N LEU A 389 18.39 -16.08 -10.02
CA LEU A 389 18.43 -14.67 -9.58
C LEU A 389 19.56 -14.45 -8.58
N ARG A 390 19.67 -15.33 -7.58
CA ARG A 390 20.71 -15.29 -6.54
C ARG A 390 22.11 -15.42 -7.10
N GLY A 391 22.32 -16.30 -8.09
CA GLY A 391 23.62 -16.44 -8.76
C GLY A 391 23.99 -15.23 -9.61
N ALA A 392 23.00 -14.61 -10.26
CA ALA A 392 23.22 -13.40 -11.06
C ALA A 392 23.62 -12.18 -10.20
N LEU A 393 23.28 -12.15 -8.91
CA LEU A 393 23.71 -11.08 -7.99
C LEU A 393 25.23 -11.04 -7.77
N ASP A 394 25.93 -12.16 -8.00
CA ASP A 394 27.38 -12.25 -7.86
C ASP A 394 28.13 -11.86 -9.17
N GLU A 395 27.40 -11.56 -10.26
CA GLU A 395 27.97 -11.10 -11.52
C GLU A 395 28.13 -9.56 -11.53
N GLU A 396 29.29 -9.06 -11.96
CA GLU A 396 29.56 -7.60 -12.00
C GLU A 396 28.71 -6.82 -13.02
N ASN A 397 27.97 -7.51 -13.91
CA ASN A 397 27.16 -6.88 -14.95
C ASN A 397 25.68 -7.30 -14.86
N ILE A 398 24.85 -6.34 -14.43
CA ILE A 398 23.39 -6.41 -14.51
C ILE A 398 23.02 -6.15 -15.98
N ASP A 399 22.89 -7.21 -16.76
CA ASP A 399 22.59 -7.16 -18.19
C ASP A 399 21.14 -7.57 -18.50
N ASP A 400 20.80 -7.74 -19.78
CA ASP A 400 19.47 -8.19 -20.21
C ASP A 400 19.07 -9.56 -19.63
N ARG A 401 20.02 -10.39 -19.21
CA ARG A 401 19.75 -11.68 -18.55
C ARG A 401 19.19 -11.48 -17.15
N TRP A 402 19.68 -10.50 -16.39
CA TRP A 402 19.10 -10.13 -15.09
C TRP A 402 17.61 -9.76 -15.25
N LYS A 403 17.31 -8.86 -16.18
CA LYS A 403 15.93 -8.44 -16.47
C LYS A 403 15.05 -9.61 -16.85
N ALA A 404 15.56 -10.53 -17.68
CA ALA A 404 14.83 -11.73 -18.06
C ALA A 404 14.57 -12.66 -16.86
N HIS A 405 15.56 -12.85 -15.98
CA HIS A 405 15.42 -13.64 -14.76
C HIS A 405 14.40 -13.05 -13.79
N VAL A 406 14.46 -11.75 -13.53
CA VAL A 406 13.48 -11.00 -12.72
C VAL A 406 12.08 -11.15 -13.31
N ALA A 407 11.91 -10.85 -14.60
CA ALA A 407 10.61 -10.93 -15.26
C ALA A 407 10.01 -12.33 -15.20
N THR A 408 10.83 -13.36 -15.44
CA THR A 408 10.37 -14.76 -15.41
C THR A 408 9.99 -15.19 -13.99
N ALA A 409 10.85 -14.93 -12.99
CA ALA A 409 10.56 -15.29 -11.60
C ALA A 409 9.26 -14.62 -11.11
N ARG A 410 9.06 -13.34 -11.43
CA ARG A 410 7.84 -12.61 -11.08
C ARG A 410 6.61 -13.19 -11.76
N ALA A 411 6.69 -13.54 -13.04
CA ALA A 411 5.58 -14.08 -13.80
C ALA A 411 5.09 -15.43 -13.24
N GLU A 412 6.01 -16.32 -12.88
CA GLU A 412 5.64 -17.62 -12.29
C GLU A 412 5.01 -17.47 -10.91
N VAL A 413 5.62 -16.66 -10.04
CA VAL A 413 5.10 -16.42 -8.68
C VAL A 413 3.72 -15.78 -8.74
N ILE A 414 3.49 -14.77 -9.60
CA ILE A 414 2.18 -14.13 -9.69
C ILE A 414 1.12 -15.08 -10.24
N ASN A 415 1.46 -15.94 -11.21
CA ASN A 415 0.51 -16.89 -11.78
C ASN A 415 0.00 -17.88 -10.72
N LEU A 416 0.90 -18.44 -9.91
CA LEU A 416 0.54 -19.38 -8.84
C LEU A 416 -0.39 -18.71 -7.82
N VAL A 417 0.01 -17.54 -7.32
CA VAL A 417 -0.80 -16.76 -6.37
C VAL A 417 -2.16 -16.39 -6.97
N ASN A 418 -2.18 -15.96 -8.23
CA ASN A 418 -3.40 -15.55 -8.90
C ASN A 418 -4.38 -16.73 -9.07
N ASN A 419 -3.87 -17.92 -9.43
CA ASN A 419 -4.68 -19.14 -9.52
C ASN A 419 -5.24 -19.56 -8.16
N PHE A 420 -4.41 -19.53 -7.12
CA PHE A 420 -4.83 -19.80 -5.74
C PHE A 420 -6.02 -18.92 -5.33
N PHE A 421 -5.90 -17.60 -5.49
CA PHE A 421 -6.99 -16.68 -5.13
C PHE A 421 -8.20 -16.86 -6.03
N HIS A 422 -8.03 -17.02 -7.34
CA HIS A 422 -9.13 -17.25 -8.27
C HIS A 422 -9.98 -18.46 -7.86
N GLU A 423 -9.35 -19.61 -7.64
CA GLU A 423 -10.04 -20.84 -7.28
C GLU A 423 -10.78 -20.70 -5.94
N ARG A 424 -10.11 -20.14 -4.92
CA ARG A 424 -10.68 -20.01 -3.58
C ARG A 424 -11.79 -18.96 -3.49
N LEU A 425 -11.68 -17.84 -4.20
CA LEU A 425 -12.71 -16.80 -4.24
C LEU A 425 -13.93 -17.26 -5.01
N THR A 426 -13.74 -17.82 -6.21
CA THR A 426 -14.86 -18.25 -7.05
C THR A 426 -15.57 -19.48 -6.48
N ALA A 427 -14.92 -20.28 -5.64
CA ALA A 427 -15.57 -21.42 -5.01
C ALA A 427 -16.64 -21.05 -3.95
N VAL A 428 -16.65 -19.82 -3.43
CA VAL A 428 -17.71 -19.32 -2.55
C VAL A 428 -18.77 -18.61 -3.39
N PRO A 429 -20.02 -19.12 -3.49
CA PRO A 429 -21.03 -18.58 -4.40
C PRO A 429 -21.32 -17.08 -4.20
N ALA A 430 -21.38 -16.61 -2.95
CA ALA A 430 -21.64 -15.20 -2.66
C ALA A 430 -20.50 -14.25 -3.08
N ILE A 431 -19.26 -14.73 -3.07
CA ILE A 431 -18.10 -13.97 -3.54
C ILE A 431 -18.05 -14.03 -5.07
N ARG A 432 -18.30 -15.19 -5.68
CA ARG A 432 -18.42 -15.32 -7.13
C ARG A 432 -19.48 -14.39 -7.72
N THR A 433 -20.69 -14.39 -7.16
CA THR A 433 -21.76 -13.48 -7.60
C THR A 433 -21.37 -12.02 -7.45
N TYR A 434 -20.62 -11.68 -6.39
CA TYR A 434 -20.11 -10.32 -6.22
C TYR A 434 -19.10 -9.94 -7.31
N ILE A 435 -18.14 -10.82 -7.60
CA ILE A 435 -17.16 -10.65 -8.69
C ILE A 435 -17.88 -10.45 -10.03
N GLU A 436 -18.87 -11.30 -10.33
CA GLU A 436 -19.68 -11.24 -11.55
C GLU A 436 -20.42 -9.90 -11.68
N ASN A 437 -20.98 -9.37 -10.58
CA ASN A 437 -21.68 -8.10 -10.60
C ASN A 437 -20.74 -6.91 -10.84
N VAL A 438 -19.58 -6.88 -10.17
CA VAL A 438 -18.62 -5.77 -10.27
C VAL A 438 -17.95 -5.71 -11.66
N GLN A 439 -17.88 -6.83 -12.39
CA GLN A 439 -17.35 -6.87 -13.76
C GLN A 439 -18.37 -6.41 -14.83
N VAL A 440 -19.65 -6.27 -14.48
CA VAL A 440 -20.72 -5.84 -15.39
C VAL A 440 -20.95 -4.32 -15.32
N GLU A 441 -20.53 -3.68 -14.24
CA GLU A 441 -20.49 -2.22 -14.04
C GLU A 441 -19.24 -1.59 -14.64
#